data_AF-A0A2H4SJ28-F1
#
_entry.id   AF-A0A2H4SJ28-F1
#
_cell.length_a   1.000
_cell.length_b   1.000
_cell.length_c   1.000
_cell.angle_alpha   90.00
_cell.angle_beta   90.00
_cell.angle_gamma   90.00
#
_symmetry.space_group_name_H-M   'P 1'
#
loop_
_entity.id
_entity.type
_entity.pdbx_description
1 polymer ?
#
loop_
_entity_poly.entity_id
_entity_poly.type
_entity_poly.pdbx_seq_one_letter_code
_entity_poly.pdbx_strand_id
1 'polypeptide(L)'
;MPPKPFLVRPGRGPLRAVALTRHAAAKRQQVCAICSMSGAGPPRRATTRNSAPMRPSLPDRRHSLSTAPAANVRAELEQALLQLQRQAPRLLNLARLQLALQGLRQAPGEETVRVALLGLAGGSGAGQTAKRLLRAILSDPLQDHHAWETQLDSYDLSKPLVVQVSGGPHLDETSIDVARENPIQRLHISSPDYDALGLEFLLVDVDPSALAAGQASIQHLENAALVPSVATRSADGRVSQTPAPVHHALIVADGLMGAVGLASLPVSESGGAITAAVDMKGLAGEELHAPFHVIDVAKAEEGVRLFRDGPQNAMLYERLWFASKVPALTAWLKAGLRTEDAATKPAVKQLLASLLQNAQSAIRTEESAIVAKTLASTTPLDDAAGLHAGLAVWARQAHGELRDELDLAFTGRRWRKLGWWKLFWRVDDVGMLTSDILSQRFLPTAERELVYLAGRIAALRGTAPQYPQPVSELPDSPAVARPAAAALPKWPGHIAFTRRYLQDETVPALQALAQRLLVQSLGTSSVAATLAGLLYASSFAAGVYEAGAVAALGVVYSLGRMQKKWESARRFWEGDVREEGRKAVRAVEESVSQALMAQESVSPAQVEELQQAKELVSRAEDLLSRLK
;
A
#
# COMPACT_ATOMS: atom_id res chain seq x y z
N MET A 1 -23.96 42.21 -12.19
CA MET A 1 -25.24 41.51 -11.96
C MET A 1 -25.65 40.84 -13.27
N PRO A 2 -25.57 39.51 -13.36
CA PRO A 2 -25.90 38.77 -14.57
C PRO A 2 -27.41 38.42 -14.62
N PRO A 3 -28.00 38.29 -15.83
CA PRO A 3 -29.37 37.82 -15.97
C PRO A 3 -29.47 36.29 -15.82
N LYS A 4 -30.61 35.87 -15.26
CA LYS A 4 -30.95 34.49 -14.86
C LYS A 4 -31.16 33.57 -16.08
N PRO A 5 -30.81 32.27 -15.99
CA PRO A 5 -31.12 31.28 -17.02
C PRO A 5 -32.54 30.70 -16.86
N PHE A 6 -33.16 30.43 -18.02
CA PHE A 6 -34.44 29.77 -18.18
C PHE A 6 -34.37 28.27 -17.84
N LEU A 7 -35.41 27.80 -17.15
CA LEU A 7 -35.71 26.40 -16.88
C LEU A 7 -36.09 25.67 -18.17
N VAL A 8 -35.38 24.59 -18.51
CA VAL A 8 -35.79 23.61 -19.52
C VAL A 8 -36.08 22.28 -18.82
N ARG A 9 -37.33 21.85 -18.98
CA ARG A 9 -37.93 20.60 -18.50
C ARG A 9 -37.49 19.45 -19.43
N PRO A 10 -37.15 18.25 -18.93
CA PRO A 10 -36.74 17.16 -19.81
C PRO A 10 -37.95 16.50 -20.49
N GLY A 11 -37.82 16.32 -21.80
CA GLY A 11 -38.76 15.62 -22.65
C GLY A 11 -38.76 14.11 -22.42
N ARG A 12 -39.96 13.55 -22.42
CA ARG A 12 -40.25 12.11 -22.53
C ARG A 12 -39.76 11.57 -23.88
N GLY A 13 -39.09 10.42 -23.84
CA GLY A 13 -38.73 9.59 -25.00
C GLY A 13 -38.52 8.13 -24.56
N PRO A 14 -38.70 7.14 -25.46
CA PRO A 14 -39.54 5.98 -25.18
C PRO A 14 -38.79 4.77 -24.59
N LEU A 15 -39.54 4.01 -23.78
CA LEU A 15 -39.19 2.70 -23.26
C LEU A 15 -38.96 1.70 -24.41
N ARG A 16 -37.74 1.22 -24.55
CA ARG A 16 -37.42 0.04 -25.37
C ARG A 16 -37.79 -1.22 -24.59
N ALA A 17 -38.81 -1.90 -25.09
CA ALA A 17 -39.18 -3.25 -24.67
C ALA A 17 -38.03 -4.22 -24.99
N VAL A 18 -37.50 -4.88 -23.97
CA VAL A 18 -36.62 -6.05 -24.11
C VAL A 18 -37.48 -7.29 -23.98
N ALA A 19 -37.39 -8.14 -24.99
CA ALA A 19 -38.15 -9.36 -25.14
C ALA A 19 -37.89 -10.34 -23.98
N LEU A 20 -38.96 -10.72 -23.29
CA LEU A 20 -38.99 -11.83 -22.34
C LEU A 20 -38.93 -13.16 -23.10
N THR A 21 -37.77 -13.81 -23.10
CA THR A 21 -37.67 -15.22 -23.46
C THR A 21 -38.25 -16.06 -22.33
N ARG A 22 -39.38 -16.71 -22.61
CA ARG A 22 -40.01 -17.72 -21.75
C ARG A 22 -39.10 -18.96 -21.69
N HIS A 23 -38.45 -19.20 -20.55
CA HIS A 23 -37.92 -20.53 -20.24
C HIS A 23 -38.95 -21.33 -19.46
N ALA A 24 -39.23 -22.51 -20.01
CA ALA A 24 -40.22 -23.47 -19.54
C ALA A 24 -39.91 -23.97 -18.13
N ALA A 25 -40.97 -24.10 -17.32
CA ALA A 25 -40.93 -24.66 -15.98
C ALA A 25 -40.49 -26.12 -16.01
N ALA A 26 -39.25 -26.40 -15.60
CA ALA A 26 -38.80 -27.74 -15.24
C ALA A 26 -39.28 -28.05 -13.82
N LYS A 27 -40.29 -28.92 -13.74
CA LYS A 27 -40.89 -29.46 -12.53
C LYS A 27 -39.82 -30.18 -11.70
N ARG A 28 -39.31 -29.54 -10.63
CA ARG A 28 -38.40 -30.17 -9.66
C ARG A 28 -39.15 -31.26 -8.90
N GLN A 29 -38.81 -32.51 -9.17
CA GLN A 29 -39.21 -33.66 -8.37
C GLN A 29 -38.48 -33.56 -7.02
N GLN A 30 -39.25 -33.35 -5.96
CA GLN A 30 -38.79 -33.48 -4.58
C GLN A 30 -38.57 -34.97 -4.31
N VAL A 31 -37.33 -35.38 -4.09
CA VAL A 31 -36.98 -36.74 -3.67
C VAL A 31 -36.62 -36.69 -2.20
N CYS A 32 -37.40 -37.39 -1.36
CA CYS A 32 -37.15 -37.55 0.07
C CYS A 32 -35.90 -38.42 0.32
N ALA A 33 -35.02 -37.98 1.23
CA ALA A 33 -33.80 -38.69 1.61
C ALA A 33 -34.02 -39.87 2.59
N ILE A 34 -35.25 -40.16 3.02
CA ILE A 34 -35.55 -41.24 3.99
C ILE A 34 -36.08 -42.52 3.32
N CYS A 35 -36.42 -42.50 2.02
CA CYS A 35 -36.94 -43.67 1.31
C CYS A 35 -35.89 -44.49 0.54
N SER A 36 -34.60 -44.15 0.62
CA SER A 36 -33.51 -44.92 -0.02
C SER A 36 -32.93 -46.02 0.87
N MET A 37 -33.47 -46.20 2.08
CA MET A 37 -32.95 -47.12 3.09
C MET A 37 -34.07 -47.99 3.66
N SER A 38 -34.71 -48.83 2.83
CA SER A 38 -35.47 -50.00 3.27
C SER A 38 -35.84 -50.90 2.09
N GLY A 39 -35.17 -52.04 2.01
CA GLY A 39 -35.48 -53.12 1.08
C GLY A 39 -35.06 -54.45 1.68
N ALA A 40 -35.82 -54.93 2.67
CA ALA A 40 -35.72 -56.29 3.18
C ALA A 40 -36.47 -57.25 2.24
N GLY A 41 -35.79 -58.31 1.77
CA GLY A 41 -36.36 -59.42 1.01
C GLY A 41 -35.68 -60.75 1.38
N PRO A 42 -36.39 -61.90 1.36
CA PRO A 42 -36.09 -63.08 2.18
C PRO A 42 -35.08 -64.08 1.53
N PRO A 43 -34.58 -65.09 2.28
CA PRO A 43 -33.47 -65.93 1.85
C PRO A 43 -33.92 -67.20 1.10
N ARG A 44 -33.09 -67.67 0.16
CA ARG A 44 -33.15 -69.04 -0.39
C ARG A 44 -31.81 -69.76 -0.21
N ARG A 45 -31.90 -70.92 0.43
CA ARG A 45 -30.88 -71.97 0.60
C ARG A 45 -30.36 -72.50 -0.74
N ALA A 46 -29.09 -72.87 -0.81
CA ALA A 46 -28.62 -74.29 -0.80
C ALA A 46 -27.10 -74.42 -1.09
N THR A 47 -26.38 -75.01 -0.11
CA THR A 47 -25.37 -76.12 -0.17
C THR A 47 -24.25 -76.10 -1.24
N THR A 48 -22.97 -76.46 -1.02
CA THR A 48 -22.24 -77.22 0.03
C THR A 48 -20.72 -77.25 -0.28
N ARG A 49 -19.90 -77.46 0.77
CA ARG A 49 -18.52 -78.05 0.82
C ARG A 49 -17.38 -77.14 0.32
N ASN A 50 -16.22 -77.01 0.97
CA ASN A 50 -15.52 -77.83 1.98
C ASN A 50 -14.56 -76.97 2.83
N SER A 51 -14.19 -77.53 3.98
CA SER A 51 -13.43 -77.00 5.11
C SER A 51 -11.89 -76.99 4.97
N ALA A 52 -11.28 -75.85 5.33
CA ALA A 52 -10.04 -75.59 6.14
C ALA A 52 -8.66 -76.20 5.75
N PRO A 53 -7.50 -75.71 6.27
CA PRO A 53 -7.25 -74.55 7.15
C PRO A 53 -6.11 -73.56 6.73
N MET A 54 -6.16 -72.41 7.41
CA MET A 54 -5.18 -71.35 7.70
C MET A 54 -3.66 -71.62 7.51
N ARG A 55 -2.98 -70.68 6.83
CA ARG A 55 -1.59 -70.24 7.14
C ARG A 55 -1.40 -68.77 6.69
N PRO A 56 -0.61 -67.94 7.41
CA PRO A 56 -0.47 -66.52 7.12
C PRO A 56 0.61 -66.29 6.06
N SER A 57 0.30 -65.52 5.02
CA SER A 57 1.29 -65.04 4.04
C SER A 57 1.25 -63.52 3.92
N LEU A 58 2.45 -62.96 4.06
CA LEU A 58 2.88 -61.57 3.88
C LEU A 58 2.26 -60.86 2.65
N PRO A 59 2.21 -59.52 2.63
CA PRO A 59 1.46 -58.75 1.65
C PRO A 59 2.06 -58.92 0.25
N ASP A 60 1.30 -59.56 -0.64
CA ASP A 60 1.64 -59.69 -2.04
C ASP A 60 1.26 -58.43 -2.81
N ARG A 61 2.26 -57.90 -3.48
CA ARG A 61 2.31 -56.66 -4.24
C ARG A 61 1.58 -56.89 -5.56
N ARG A 62 0.25 -56.84 -5.55
CA ARG A 62 -0.52 -56.79 -6.80
C ARG A 62 -0.54 -55.38 -7.35
N HIS A 63 0.38 -55.16 -8.30
CA HIS A 63 0.26 -54.14 -9.33
C HIS A 63 -1.06 -54.31 -10.08
N SER A 64 -2.08 -53.54 -9.68
CA SER A 64 -3.22 -53.24 -10.54
C SER A 64 -2.79 -52.19 -11.57
N LEU A 65 -3.01 -52.52 -12.82
CA LEU A 65 -2.62 -51.75 -13.99
C LEU A 65 -3.35 -50.39 -14.08
N SER A 66 -2.55 -49.37 -14.36
CA SER A 66 -2.84 -48.19 -15.19
C SER A 66 -4.02 -47.27 -14.82
N THR A 67 -3.68 -46.21 -14.07
CA THR A 67 -4.33 -44.89 -14.18
C THR A 67 -3.26 -43.81 -13.97
N ALA A 68 -2.58 -43.41 -15.05
CA ALA A 68 -1.80 -42.17 -15.10
C ALA A 68 -2.37 -41.33 -16.26
N PRO A 69 -2.78 -40.06 -16.02
CA PRO A 69 -1.80 -38.96 -16.06
C PRO A 69 -2.06 -37.77 -15.10
N ALA A 70 -2.90 -37.88 -14.06
CA ALA A 70 -3.24 -36.71 -13.20
C ALA A 70 -2.07 -36.25 -12.30
N ALA A 71 -1.18 -37.15 -11.87
CA ALA A 71 -0.03 -36.83 -11.03
C ALA A 71 1.02 -35.95 -11.75
N ASN A 72 1.16 -36.12 -13.07
CA ASN A 72 2.14 -35.36 -13.87
C ASN A 72 1.71 -33.90 -14.02
N VAL A 73 0.42 -33.64 -14.23
CA VAL A 73 -0.10 -32.26 -14.42
C VAL A 73 0.06 -31.41 -13.15
N ARG A 74 -0.18 -31.98 -11.96
CA ARG A 74 0.02 -31.25 -10.69
C ARG A 74 1.49 -30.90 -10.46
N ALA A 75 2.40 -31.83 -10.71
CA ALA A 75 3.84 -31.59 -10.58
C ALA A 75 4.35 -30.55 -11.60
N GLU A 76 3.87 -30.61 -12.85
CA GLU A 76 4.20 -29.62 -13.88
C GLU A 76 3.67 -28.22 -13.52
N LEU A 77 2.46 -28.13 -12.96
CA LEU A 77 1.88 -26.87 -12.51
C LEU A 77 2.64 -26.30 -11.30
N GLU A 78 3.01 -27.14 -10.34
CA GLU A 78 3.88 -26.74 -9.22
C GLU A 78 5.20 -26.15 -9.74
N GLN A 79 5.84 -26.82 -10.69
CA GLN A 79 7.10 -26.36 -11.27
C GLN A 79 6.95 -25.03 -12.02
N ALA A 80 5.88 -24.86 -12.79
CA ALA A 80 5.58 -23.62 -13.52
C ALA A 80 5.38 -22.44 -12.55
N LEU A 81 4.63 -22.65 -11.46
CA LEU A 81 4.41 -21.64 -10.43
C LEU A 81 5.69 -21.26 -9.68
N LEU A 82 6.56 -22.23 -9.38
CA LEU A 82 7.88 -21.98 -8.77
C LEU A 82 8.85 -21.27 -9.73
N GLN A 83 8.71 -21.47 -11.04
CA GLN A 83 9.46 -20.70 -12.05
C GLN A 83 8.95 -19.25 -12.10
N LEU A 84 7.63 -19.06 -12.10
CA LEU A 84 7.01 -17.74 -12.10
C LEU A 84 7.37 -16.93 -10.83
N GLN A 85 7.42 -17.58 -9.66
CA GLN A 85 7.88 -16.96 -8.41
C GLN A 85 9.33 -16.46 -8.49
N ARG A 86 10.21 -17.21 -9.17
CA ARG A 86 11.63 -16.86 -9.30
C ARG A 86 11.86 -15.71 -10.28
N GLN A 87 11.14 -15.70 -11.39
CA GLN A 87 11.32 -14.70 -12.45
C GLN A 87 10.56 -13.40 -12.15
N ALA A 88 9.32 -13.49 -11.65
CA ALA A 88 8.45 -12.33 -11.48
C ALA A 88 7.66 -12.37 -10.15
N PRO A 89 8.34 -12.27 -9.00
CA PRO A 89 7.67 -12.30 -7.68
C PRO A 89 6.71 -11.12 -7.48
N ARG A 90 6.91 -10.01 -8.19
CA ARG A 90 6.09 -8.79 -8.09
C ARG A 90 4.67 -8.96 -8.64
N LEU A 91 4.47 -9.90 -9.56
CA LEU A 91 3.18 -10.17 -10.20
C LEU A 91 2.26 -11.03 -9.32
N LEU A 92 2.78 -11.61 -8.23
CA LEU A 92 2.12 -12.65 -7.45
C LEU A 92 1.95 -12.26 -5.99
N ASN A 93 0.81 -12.63 -5.41
CA ASN A 93 0.64 -12.60 -3.96
C ASN A 93 1.32 -13.84 -3.35
N LEU A 94 2.47 -13.64 -2.71
CA LEU A 94 3.31 -14.73 -2.19
C LEU A 94 2.58 -15.63 -1.17
N ALA A 95 1.75 -15.06 -0.30
CA ALA A 95 1.02 -15.83 0.71
C ALA A 95 -0.02 -16.76 0.04
N ARG A 96 -0.76 -16.25 -0.93
CA ARG A 96 -1.73 -17.06 -1.71
C ARG A 96 -1.03 -18.11 -2.56
N LEU A 97 0.13 -17.78 -3.15
CA LEU A 97 0.94 -18.74 -3.90
C LEU A 97 1.40 -19.91 -3.02
N GLN A 98 1.88 -19.63 -1.81
CA GLN A 98 2.31 -20.67 -0.87
C GLN A 98 1.16 -21.61 -0.49
N LEU A 99 -0.05 -21.05 -0.26
CA LEU A 99 -1.25 -21.84 -0.03
C LEU A 99 -1.58 -22.74 -1.23
N ALA A 100 -1.51 -22.20 -2.44
CA ALA A 100 -1.76 -22.96 -3.66
C ALA A 100 -0.74 -24.10 -3.87
N LEU A 101 0.56 -23.84 -3.65
CA LEU A 101 1.61 -24.86 -3.71
C LEU A 101 1.42 -25.94 -2.65
N GLN A 102 0.99 -25.58 -1.44
CA GLN A 102 0.66 -26.56 -0.40
C GLN A 102 -0.49 -27.47 -0.82
N GLY A 103 -1.54 -26.93 -1.42
CA GLY A 103 -2.66 -27.72 -1.96
C GLY A 103 -2.22 -28.66 -3.09
N LEU A 104 -1.34 -28.20 -3.99
CA LEU A 104 -0.83 -29.04 -5.09
C LEU A 104 0.01 -30.22 -4.60
N ARG A 105 0.74 -30.06 -3.50
CA ARG A 105 1.58 -31.10 -2.86
C ARG A 105 0.79 -32.14 -2.08
N GLN A 106 -0.45 -31.83 -1.68
CA GLN A 106 -1.33 -32.77 -1.02
C GLN A 106 -1.95 -33.75 -2.03
N ALA A 107 -2.35 -34.93 -1.55
CA ALA A 107 -2.98 -35.94 -2.39
C ALA A 107 -4.31 -35.40 -2.98
N PRO A 108 -4.62 -35.70 -4.26
CA PRO A 108 -5.86 -35.27 -4.89
C PRO A 108 -7.10 -35.71 -4.11
N GLY A 109 -7.98 -34.75 -3.81
CA GLY A 109 -9.21 -34.97 -3.05
C GLY A 109 -9.05 -34.95 -1.53
N GLU A 110 -7.81 -35.00 -1.03
CA GLU A 110 -7.49 -34.93 0.40
C GLU A 110 -6.96 -33.54 0.81
N GLU A 111 -7.07 -32.52 -0.06
CA GLU A 111 -6.48 -31.22 0.21
C GLU A 111 -7.16 -30.50 1.38
N THR A 112 -6.38 -29.80 2.21
CA THR A 112 -6.91 -29.01 3.32
C THR A 112 -7.47 -27.69 2.79
N VAL A 113 -8.77 -27.49 2.89
CA VAL A 113 -9.42 -26.25 2.47
C VAL A 113 -9.63 -25.34 3.68
N ARG A 114 -8.94 -24.20 3.64
CA ARG A 114 -9.06 -23.11 4.62
C ARG A 114 -10.17 -22.14 4.26
N VAL A 115 -11.06 -21.88 5.21
CA VAL A 115 -12.17 -20.92 5.06
C VAL A 115 -12.09 -19.87 6.16
N ALA A 116 -11.95 -18.60 5.80
CA ALA A 116 -12.04 -17.51 6.78
C ALA A 116 -13.50 -17.19 7.10
N LEU A 117 -13.84 -17.08 8.38
CA LEU A 117 -15.07 -16.42 8.86
C LEU A 117 -14.67 -15.06 9.43
N LEU A 118 -15.03 -14.00 8.71
CA LEU A 118 -14.63 -12.63 9.03
C LEU A 118 -15.81 -11.88 9.65
N GLY A 119 -15.77 -11.62 10.95
CA GLY A 119 -16.78 -10.82 11.65
C GLY A 119 -16.59 -9.34 11.37
N LEU A 120 -17.56 -8.67 10.75
CA LEU A 120 -17.48 -7.24 10.43
C LEU A 120 -17.79 -6.37 11.66
N ALA A 121 -16.76 -5.78 12.30
CA ALA A 121 -16.85 -5.10 13.60
C ALA A 121 -17.73 -3.82 13.65
N GLY A 122 -18.48 -3.50 12.59
CA GLY A 122 -19.38 -2.33 12.51
C GLY A 122 -20.68 -2.41 13.34
N GLY A 123 -20.89 -3.48 14.10
CA GLY A 123 -22.01 -3.68 15.02
C GLY A 123 -21.59 -4.43 16.29
N SER A 124 -22.35 -4.31 17.39
CA SER A 124 -21.99 -4.81 18.73
C SER A 124 -21.93 -6.34 18.89
N GLY A 125 -21.92 -7.12 17.80
CA GLY A 125 -22.05 -8.58 17.86
C GLY A 125 -21.59 -9.38 16.64
N ALA A 126 -20.97 -8.78 15.61
CA ALA A 126 -20.68 -9.52 14.37
C ALA A 126 -19.75 -10.74 14.56
N GLY A 127 -18.72 -10.62 15.41
CA GLY A 127 -17.90 -11.78 15.80
C GLY A 127 -18.68 -12.85 16.56
N GLN A 128 -19.59 -12.44 17.45
CA GLN A 128 -20.50 -13.36 18.14
C GLN A 128 -21.45 -14.07 17.14
N THR A 129 -21.96 -13.35 16.15
CA THR A 129 -22.78 -13.90 15.07
C THR A 129 -22.00 -14.89 14.23
N ALA A 130 -20.72 -14.61 13.92
CA ALA A 130 -19.84 -15.55 13.21
C ALA A 130 -19.63 -16.86 14.01
N LYS A 131 -19.41 -16.77 15.33
CA LYS A 131 -19.32 -17.96 16.22
C LYS A 131 -20.61 -18.77 16.23
N ARG A 132 -21.75 -18.10 16.40
CA ARG A 132 -23.08 -18.74 16.42
C ARG A 132 -23.41 -19.41 15.10
N LEU A 133 -23.08 -18.77 13.99
CA LEU A 133 -23.23 -19.34 12.65
C LEU A 133 -22.34 -20.56 12.45
N LEU A 134 -21.06 -20.48 12.83
CA LEU A 134 -20.14 -21.62 12.72
C LEU A 134 -20.63 -22.81 13.55
N ARG A 135 -21.07 -22.54 14.79
CA ARG A 135 -21.69 -23.56 15.64
C ARG A 135 -22.89 -24.19 14.94
N ALA A 136 -23.84 -23.39 14.47
CA ALA A 136 -25.03 -23.91 13.79
C ALA A 136 -24.70 -24.75 12.54
N ILE A 137 -23.60 -24.45 11.84
CA ILE A 137 -23.15 -25.23 10.67
C ILE A 137 -22.49 -26.55 11.07
N LEU A 138 -21.71 -26.57 12.17
CA LEU A 138 -20.92 -27.73 12.60
C LEU A 138 -21.62 -28.63 13.63
N SER A 139 -22.68 -28.14 14.28
CA SER A 139 -23.42 -28.92 15.27
C SER A 139 -24.14 -30.10 14.60
N ASP A 140 -23.93 -31.30 15.14
CA ASP A 140 -24.74 -32.46 14.81
C ASP A 140 -26.08 -32.38 15.57
N PRO A 141 -27.23 -32.33 14.86
CA PRO A 141 -28.53 -32.34 15.52
C PRO A 141 -28.86 -33.69 16.17
N LEU A 142 -28.23 -34.79 15.75
CA LEU A 142 -28.50 -36.15 16.28
C LEU A 142 -27.80 -36.40 17.63
N GLN A 143 -26.84 -35.56 18.00
CA GLN A 143 -26.06 -35.69 19.22
C GLN A 143 -26.42 -34.57 20.20
N ASP A 144 -26.20 -34.84 21.49
CA ASP A 144 -26.37 -33.85 22.55
C ASP A 144 -25.38 -32.69 22.41
N HIS A 145 -25.61 -31.62 23.18
CA HIS A 145 -24.74 -30.45 23.20
C HIS A 145 -23.29 -30.81 23.55
N HIS A 146 -22.37 -30.59 22.61
CA HIS A 146 -20.97 -30.96 22.77
C HIS A 146 -20.15 -29.94 23.58
N ALA A 147 -19.07 -30.39 24.23
CA ALA A 147 -18.18 -29.54 25.02
C ALA A 147 -17.54 -28.40 24.19
N TRP A 148 -17.20 -28.65 22.92
CA TRP A 148 -16.63 -27.66 22.03
C TRP A 148 -17.60 -26.51 21.71
N GLU A 149 -18.92 -26.75 21.74
CA GLU A 149 -19.93 -25.72 21.48
C GLU A 149 -19.92 -24.66 22.60
N THR A 150 -19.74 -25.10 23.85
CA THR A 150 -19.58 -24.23 25.02
C THR A 150 -18.23 -23.51 25.00
N GLN A 151 -17.17 -24.22 24.61
CA GLN A 151 -15.82 -23.62 24.48
C GLN A 151 -15.80 -22.51 23.43
N LEU A 152 -16.39 -22.76 22.26
CA LEU A 152 -16.50 -21.77 21.17
C LEU A 152 -17.27 -20.52 21.64
N ASP A 153 -18.40 -20.69 22.32
CA ASP A 153 -19.17 -19.57 22.87
C ASP A 153 -18.35 -18.69 23.81
N SER A 154 -17.60 -19.32 24.73
CA SER A 154 -16.77 -18.65 25.74
C SER A 154 -15.51 -17.98 25.18
N TYR A 155 -15.14 -18.28 23.93
CA TYR A 155 -13.90 -17.81 23.33
C TYR A 155 -13.95 -16.31 22.98
N ASP A 156 -12.88 -15.59 23.32
CA ASP A 156 -12.70 -14.18 22.96
C ASP A 156 -12.01 -14.05 21.58
N LEU A 157 -12.75 -13.52 20.60
CA LEU A 157 -12.28 -13.30 19.23
C LEU A 157 -11.28 -12.15 19.06
N SER A 158 -10.92 -11.45 20.15
CA SER A 158 -9.76 -10.55 20.14
C SER A 158 -8.45 -11.26 19.75
N LYS A 159 -8.43 -12.60 19.86
CA LYS A 159 -7.37 -13.48 19.37
C LYS A 159 -7.89 -14.34 18.22
N PRO A 160 -7.08 -14.60 17.18
CA PRO A 160 -7.45 -15.50 16.09
C PRO A 160 -7.71 -16.92 16.61
N LEU A 161 -8.74 -17.58 16.09
CA LEU A 161 -9.04 -18.98 16.37
C LEU A 161 -9.03 -19.79 15.08
N VAL A 162 -8.30 -20.90 15.09
CA VAL A 162 -8.34 -21.89 14.02
C VAL A 162 -9.19 -23.08 14.49
N VAL A 163 -10.18 -23.46 13.69
CA VAL A 163 -11.05 -24.61 13.97
C VAL A 163 -10.80 -25.68 12.93
N GLN A 164 -10.25 -26.82 13.35
CA GLN A 164 -9.94 -27.94 12.47
C GLN A 164 -11.03 -29.00 12.57
N VAL A 165 -11.60 -29.39 11.43
CA VAL A 165 -12.66 -30.41 11.36
C VAL A 165 -12.09 -31.73 10.85
N SER A 166 -12.11 -32.77 11.69
CA SER A 166 -11.56 -34.10 11.36
C SER A 166 -12.13 -35.21 12.24
N GLY A 167 -12.44 -36.37 11.64
CA GLY A 167 -13.06 -37.52 12.33
C GLY A 167 -12.08 -38.59 12.86
N GLY A 168 -10.77 -38.29 12.97
CA GLY A 168 -9.76 -39.25 13.40
C GLY A 168 -9.65 -39.43 14.93
N PRO A 169 -9.26 -40.62 15.44
CA PRO A 169 -9.04 -40.82 16.87
C PRO A 169 -7.65 -40.30 17.25
N HIS A 170 -7.59 -39.24 18.07
CA HIS A 170 -6.37 -38.91 18.79
C HIS A 170 -6.64 -38.81 20.29
N LEU A 171 -5.84 -39.60 20.99
CA LEU A 171 -5.62 -39.60 22.43
C LEU A 171 -5.23 -38.19 22.87
N ASP A 172 -5.76 -37.80 24.02
CA ASP A 172 -5.62 -36.51 24.71
C ASP A 172 -6.59 -35.40 24.23
N GLU A 173 -7.70 -35.39 24.96
CA GLU A 173 -8.53 -34.25 25.36
C GLU A 173 -8.88 -33.16 24.33
N THR A 174 -10.19 -32.95 24.23
CA THR A 174 -10.99 -31.77 23.86
C THR A 174 -10.50 -30.44 24.46
N SER A 175 -9.22 -30.17 24.37
CA SER A 175 -8.52 -29.01 24.88
C SER A 175 -8.12 -28.16 23.69
N ILE A 176 -8.29 -26.85 23.81
CA ILE A 176 -7.55 -25.93 22.96
C ILE A 176 -6.09 -26.26 23.22
N ASP A 177 -5.31 -26.55 22.17
CA ASP A 177 -3.86 -26.77 22.30
C ASP A 177 -3.22 -25.48 22.84
N VAL A 178 -3.20 -25.31 24.16
CA VAL A 178 -2.36 -24.34 24.88
C VAL A 178 -0.95 -24.95 25.00
N ALA A 179 -0.46 -25.58 23.93
CA ALA A 179 0.93 -25.98 23.84
C ALA A 179 1.77 -24.70 23.80
N ARG A 180 2.77 -24.61 24.69
CA ARG A 180 3.54 -23.42 25.06
C ARG A 180 4.33 -22.70 23.94
N GLU A 181 4.07 -22.99 22.66
CA GLU A 181 4.85 -22.46 21.53
C GLU A 181 4.01 -22.06 20.30
N ASN A 182 2.67 -22.18 20.32
CA ASN A 182 1.83 -21.75 19.19
C ASN A 182 1.16 -20.38 19.45
N PRO A 183 1.41 -19.34 18.63
CA PRO A 183 0.80 -18.03 18.83
C PRO A 183 -0.69 -17.95 18.44
N ILE A 184 -1.22 -18.99 17.77
CA ILE A 184 -2.62 -19.08 17.30
C ILE A 184 -3.27 -20.31 17.95
N GLN A 185 -4.44 -20.11 18.57
CA GLN A 185 -5.17 -21.18 19.26
C GLN A 185 -5.90 -22.07 18.24
N ARG A 186 -5.87 -23.39 18.47
CA ARG A 186 -6.53 -24.39 17.62
C ARG A 186 -7.61 -25.14 18.42
N LEU A 187 -8.77 -25.33 17.80
CA LEU A 187 -9.88 -26.11 18.32
C LEU A 187 -10.19 -27.25 17.34
N HIS A 188 -10.13 -28.49 17.82
CA HIS A 188 -10.46 -29.68 17.04
C HIS A 188 -11.93 -30.06 17.24
N ILE A 189 -12.65 -30.26 16.13
CA ILE A 189 -14.06 -30.62 16.11
C ILE A 189 -14.26 -31.84 15.21
N SER A 190 -15.10 -32.78 15.64
CA SER A 190 -15.65 -33.82 14.77
C SER A 190 -17.08 -33.45 14.41
N SER A 191 -17.36 -33.43 13.12
CA SER A 191 -18.70 -33.25 12.58
C SER A 191 -18.87 -34.24 11.42
N PRO A 192 -19.82 -35.19 11.50
CA PRO A 192 -19.94 -36.30 10.55
C PRO A 192 -20.12 -35.83 9.10
N ASP A 193 -20.77 -34.68 8.91
CA ASP A 193 -21.02 -34.04 7.62
C ASP A 193 -19.75 -33.47 6.93
N TYR A 194 -18.67 -33.27 7.69
CA TYR A 194 -17.48 -32.52 7.28
C TYR A 194 -16.15 -33.25 7.56
N ASP A 195 -16.15 -34.31 8.37
CA ASP A 195 -14.95 -35.01 8.83
C ASP A 195 -14.06 -35.55 7.70
N ALA A 196 -14.67 -35.97 6.58
CA ALA A 196 -13.95 -36.48 5.41
C ALA A 196 -13.54 -35.38 4.41
N LEU A 197 -13.89 -34.11 4.67
CA LEU A 197 -13.72 -33.02 3.70
C LEU A 197 -12.46 -32.18 3.92
N GLY A 198 -11.65 -32.45 4.95
CA GLY A 198 -10.37 -31.77 5.20
C GLY A 198 -10.53 -30.26 5.34
N LEU A 199 -11.35 -29.82 6.30
CA LEU A 199 -11.79 -28.44 6.44
C LEU A 199 -11.15 -27.76 7.65
N GLU A 200 -10.65 -26.54 7.44
CA GLU A 200 -10.07 -25.69 8.49
C GLU A 200 -10.73 -24.31 8.42
N PHE A 201 -11.28 -23.82 9.52
CA PHE A 201 -11.80 -22.46 9.62
C PHE A 201 -10.84 -21.53 10.33
N LEU A 202 -10.74 -20.31 9.85
CA LEU A 202 -10.05 -19.21 10.52
C LEU A 202 -11.08 -18.17 10.95
N LEU A 203 -11.31 -18.00 12.25
CA LEU A 203 -12.21 -16.98 12.79
C LEU A 203 -11.39 -15.76 13.21
N VAL A 204 -11.73 -14.62 12.61
CA VAL A 204 -11.08 -13.32 12.87
C VAL A 204 -12.13 -12.21 12.79
N ASP A 205 -12.08 -11.26 13.73
CA ASP A 205 -12.85 -10.03 13.62
C ASP A 205 -12.07 -9.00 12.79
N VAL A 206 -12.74 -8.36 11.82
CA VAL A 206 -12.14 -7.44 10.86
C VAL A 206 -12.89 -6.12 10.88
N ASP A 207 -12.13 -5.02 10.86
CA ASP A 207 -12.68 -3.68 10.75
C ASP A 207 -13.22 -3.41 9.34
N PRO A 208 -14.39 -2.76 9.20
CA PRO A 208 -14.96 -2.45 7.88
C PRO A 208 -14.04 -1.56 7.03
N SER A 209 -13.24 -0.70 7.64
CA SER A 209 -12.23 0.11 6.95
C SER A 209 -11.10 -0.71 6.33
N ALA A 210 -10.76 -1.87 6.90
CA ALA A 210 -9.73 -2.76 6.37
C ALA A 210 -10.18 -3.46 5.07
N LEU A 211 -11.50 -3.56 4.83
CA LEU A 211 -12.07 -4.15 3.63
C LEU A 211 -12.40 -3.12 2.54
N ALA A 212 -12.49 -1.82 2.89
CA ALA A 212 -13.06 -0.78 2.03
C ALA A 212 -12.17 0.46 1.85
N ALA A 213 -10.85 0.38 2.02
CA ALA A 213 -9.94 1.53 2.14
C ALA A 213 -10.10 2.62 1.04
N GLY A 214 -10.95 3.63 1.27
CA GLY A 214 -11.12 4.86 0.48
C GLY A 214 -11.72 4.70 -0.93
N GLN A 215 -11.41 3.60 -1.64
CA GLN A 215 -11.99 3.17 -2.90
C GLN A 215 -12.07 1.63 -2.89
N ALA A 216 -13.29 1.08 -2.85
CA ALA A 216 -13.50 -0.37 -2.84
C ALA A 216 -13.19 -0.97 -4.23
N SER A 217 -11.92 -1.30 -4.47
CA SER A 217 -11.53 -2.11 -5.63
C SER A 217 -11.65 -3.59 -5.30
N ILE A 218 -12.02 -4.40 -6.30
CA ILE A 218 -12.12 -5.86 -6.16
C ILE A 218 -10.79 -6.45 -5.67
N GLN A 219 -9.66 -5.97 -6.23
CA GLN A 219 -8.31 -6.42 -5.85
C GLN A 219 -8.00 -6.13 -4.37
N HIS A 220 -8.45 -4.98 -3.85
CA HIS A 220 -8.25 -4.66 -2.45
C HIS A 220 -9.07 -5.59 -1.54
N LEU A 221 -10.35 -5.79 -1.86
CA LEU A 221 -11.22 -6.71 -1.14
C LEU A 221 -10.67 -8.14 -1.14
N GLU A 222 -10.23 -8.65 -2.29
CA GLU A 222 -9.63 -9.98 -2.40
C GLU A 222 -8.38 -10.14 -1.54
N ASN A 223 -7.49 -9.14 -1.55
CA ASN A 223 -6.27 -9.18 -0.75
C ASN A 223 -6.57 -9.13 0.75
N ALA A 224 -7.55 -8.32 1.17
CA ALA A 224 -7.92 -8.19 2.58
C ALA A 224 -8.70 -9.40 3.11
N ALA A 225 -9.63 -9.95 2.32
CA ALA A 225 -10.51 -11.03 2.75
C ALA A 225 -9.90 -12.42 2.58
N LEU A 226 -9.10 -12.67 1.52
CA LEU A 226 -8.47 -13.97 1.29
C LEU A 226 -7.08 -14.09 1.93
N VAL A 227 -6.49 -12.98 2.39
CA VAL A 227 -5.25 -12.95 3.17
C VAL A 227 -5.42 -12.06 4.41
N PRO A 228 -6.33 -12.44 5.34
CA PRO A 228 -6.52 -11.68 6.57
C PRO A 228 -5.20 -11.58 7.35
N SER A 229 -4.95 -10.39 7.90
CA SER A 229 -3.78 -10.11 8.72
C SER A 229 -4.08 -10.49 10.17
N VAL A 230 -3.41 -11.52 10.66
CA VAL A 230 -3.62 -12.06 12.00
C VAL A 230 -2.61 -11.46 12.97
N ALA A 231 -3.08 -10.73 13.98
CA ALA A 231 -2.23 -10.20 15.03
C ALA A 231 -1.89 -11.31 16.04
N THR A 232 -0.61 -11.67 16.11
CA THR A 232 -0.07 -12.60 17.10
C THR A 232 0.77 -11.83 18.11
N ARG A 233 0.60 -12.13 19.40
CA ARG A 233 1.44 -11.57 20.47
C ARG A 233 2.52 -12.57 20.83
N SER A 234 3.78 -12.20 20.64
CA SER A 234 4.93 -13.00 21.07
C SER A 234 5.05 -13.03 22.60
N ALA A 235 5.81 -13.99 23.14
CA ALA A 235 6.12 -14.10 24.56
C ALA A 235 6.76 -12.82 25.12
N ASP A 236 7.53 -12.09 24.29
CA ASP A 236 8.16 -10.80 24.63
C ASP A 236 7.19 -9.61 24.59
N GLY A 237 5.88 -9.83 24.41
CA GLY A 237 4.84 -8.81 24.34
C GLY A 237 4.74 -8.05 23.01
N ARG A 238 5.68 -8.26 22.07
CA ARG A 238 5.61 -7.69 20.71
C ARG A 238 4.45 -8.29 19.92
N VAL A 239 3.66 -7.43 19.27
CA VAL A 239 2.57 -7.83 18.37
C VAL A 239 3.10 -7.86 16.95
N SER A 240 3.03 -9.02 16.31
CA SER A 240 3.39 -9.24 14.91
C SER A 240 2.14 -9.52 14.10
N GLN A 241 1.98 -8.86 12.96
CA GLN A 241 0.91 -9.18 12.01
C GLN A 241 1.43 -10.21 11.01
N THR A 242 0.79 -11.37 10.96
CA THR A 242 1.14 -12.45 10.04
C THR A 242 0.01 -12.66 9.04
N PRO A 243 0.28 -12.67 7.73
CA PRO A 243 -0.75 -12.96 6.73
C PRO A 243 -1.20 -14.42 6.85
N ALA A 244 -2.51 -14.65 6.94
CA ALA A 244 -3.10 -15.98 7.02
C ALA A 244 -3.93 -16.26 5.76
N PRO A 245 -3.33 -16.79 4.68
CA PRO A 245 -4.03 -17.01 3.42
C PRO A 245 -5.08 -18.12 3.56
N VAL A 246 -6.24 -17.90 2.93
CA VAL A 246 -7.37 -18.84 2.87
C VAL A 246 -7.85 -19.08 1.43
N HIS A 247 -8.61 -20.16 1.21
CA HIS A 247 -9.18 -20.49 -0.10
C HIS A 247 -10.50 -19.75 -0.32
N HIS A 248 -11.32 -19.67 0.73
CA HIS A 248 -12.60 -18.99 0.73
C HIS A 248 -12.71 -18.06 1.93
N ALA A 249 -13.52 -17.01 1.79
CA ALA A 249 -13.84 -16.10 2.88
C ALA A 249 -15.36 -15.88 2.96
N LEU A 250 -15.92 -16.03 4.15
CA LEU A 250 -17.29 -15.69 4.50
C LEU A 250 -17.27 -14.46 5.41
N ILE A 251 -17.73 -13.32 4.89
CA ILE A 251 -17.85 -12.09 5.67
C ILE A 251 -19.22 -12.09 6.35
N VAL A 252 -19.22 -12.09 7.69
CA VAL A 252 -20.43 -12.15 8.51
C VAL A 252 -20.64 -10.80 9.17
N ALA A 253 -21.84 -10.23 9.00
CA ALA A 253 -22.24 -9.01 9.66
C ALA A 253 -23.55 -9.20 10.43
N ASP A 254 -23.85 -8.25 11.33
CA ASP A 254 -25.05 -8.27 12.16
C ASP A 254 -25.90 -7.02 11.93
N GLY A 255 -27.21 -7.24 11.77
CA GLY A 255 -28.21 -6.19 11.65
C GLY A 255 -28.07 -5.26 10.44
N LEU A 256 -28.83 -4.16 10.48
CA LEU A 256 -28.91 -3.20 9.38
C LEU A 256 -27.59 -2.46 9.12
N MET A 257 -26.86 -2.09 10.18
CA MET A 257 -25.57 -1.41 10.04
C MET A 257 -24.53 -2.30 9.38
N GLY A 258 -24.51 -3.60 9.72
CA GLY A 258 -23.71 -4.59 9.04
C GLY A 258 -24.07 -4.75 7.57
N ALA A 259 -25.36 -4.75 7.25
CA ALA A 259 -25.85 -4.79 5.87
C ALA A 259 -25.39 -3.59 5.02
N VAL A 260 -25.43 -2.38 5.58
CA VAL A 260 -24.92 -1.17 4.91
C VAL A 260 -23.42 -1.27 4.67
N GLY A 261 -22.65 -1.77 5.65
CA GLY A 261 -21.23 -2.02 5.50
C GLY A 261 -20.92 -3.00 4.35
N LEU A 262 -21.64 -4.12 4.29
CA LEU A 262 -21.45 -5.13 3.24
C LEU A 262 -21.94 -4.67 1.86
N ALA A 263 -23.00 -3.86 1.79
CA ALA A 263 -23.51 -3.33 0.52
C ALA A 263 -22.49 -2.45 -0.22
N SER A 264 -21.51 -1.89 0.51
CA SER A 264 -20.42 -1.10 -0.07
C SER A 264 -19.29 -1.93 -0.68
N LEU A 265 -19.27 -3.25 -0.46
CA LEU A 265 -18.21 -4.14 -0.90
C LEU A 265 -18.58 -4.85 -2.22
N PRO A 266 -17.64 -4.96 -3.19
CA PRO A 266 -17.88 -5.65 -4.47
C PRO A 266 -17.80 -7.19 -4.36
N VAL A 267 -18.54 -7.79 -3.41
CA VAL A 267 -18.47 -9.25 -3.12
C VAL A 267 -18.92 -10.09 -4.32
N SER A 268 -19.94 -9.65 -5.06
CA SER A 268 -20.47 -10.39 -6.21
C SER A 268 -19.49 -10.49 -7.39
N GLU A 269 -18.45 -9.65 -7.42
CA GLU A 269 -17.46 -9.62 -8.49
C GLU A 269 -16.26 -10.55 -8.23
N SER A 270 -16.13 -11.10 -7.01
CA SER A 270 -15.00 -11.96 -6.56
C SER A 270 -15.08 -13.43 -7.00
N GLY A 271 -15.78 -13.72 -8.11
CA GLY A 271 -15.81 -15.04 -8.76
C GLY A 271 -16.26 -16.22 -7.89
N GLY A 272 -16.93 -15.96 -6.75
CA GLY A 272 -17.44 -16.98 -5.81
C GLY A 272 -16.48 -17.39 -4.68
N ALA A 273 -15.26 -16.84 -4.61
CA ALA A 273 -14.30 -17.17 -3.54
C ALA A 273 -14.68 -16.49 -2.22
N ILE A 274 -15.31 -15.32 -2.32
CA ILE A 274 -15.78 -14.51 -1.20
C ILE A 274 -17.30 -14.53 -1.23
N THR A 275 -17.92 -14.79 -0.07
CA THR A 275 -19.35 -14.70 0.15
C THR A 275 -19.62 -13.83 1.37
N ALA A 276 -20.77 -13.16 1.41
CA ALA A 276 -21.16 -12.33 2.54
C ALA A 276 -22.54 -12.74 3.09
N ALA A 277 -22.71 -12.65 4.40
CA ALA A 277 -23.95 -12.96 5.09
C ALA A 277 -24.26 -11.93 6.19
N VAL A 278 -25.53 -11.57 6.34
CA VAL A 278 -26.03 -10.68 7.41
C VAL A 278 -27.07 -11.42 8.23
N ASP A 279 -26.89 -11.46 9.55
CA ASP A 279 -27.94 -11.91 10.47
C ASP A 279 -29.01 -10.81 10.64
N MET A 280 -30.22 -11.06 10.15
CA MET A 280 -31.37 -10.17 10.32
C MET A 280 -32.59 -10.99 10.76
N LYS A 281 -32.97 -10.79 12.02
CA LYS A 281 -34.11 -11.45 12.65
C LYS A 281 -35.39 -11.15 11.88
N GLY A 282 -36.09 -12.20 11.44
CA GLY A 282 -37.41 -12.09 10.81
C GLY A 282 -37.43 -11.72 9.33
N LEU A 283 -36.29 -11.38 8.71
CA LEU A 283 -36.20 -11.01 7.28
C LEU A 283 -35.65 -12.11 6.37
N ALA A 284 -35.25 -13.27 6.91
CA ALA A 284 -34.71 -14.42 6.17
C ALA A 284 -35.68 -15.07 5.14
N GLY A 285 -36.81 -14.43 4.83
CA GLY A 285 -37.80 -14.89 3.85
C GLY A 285 -38.06 -13.94 2.68
N GLU A 286 -37.56 -12.69 2.72
CA GLU A 286 -37.73 -11.73 1.61
C GLU A 286 -36.55 -11.84 0.63
N GLU A 287 -36.85 -11.95 -0.67
CA GLU A 287 -35.82 -11.91 -1.74
C GLU A 287 -35.30 -10.48 -1.93
N LEU A 288 -34.52 -10.02 -0.96
CA LEU A 288 -33.72 -8.82 -1.10
C LEU A 288 -32.66 -9.10 -2.18
N HIS A 289 -32.75 -8.39 -3.30
CA HIS A 289 -31.75 -8.42 -4.36
C HIS A 289 -30.49 -7.67 -3.89
N ALA A 290 -29.79 -8.25 -2.92
CA ALA A 290 -28.60 -7.70 -2.29
C ALA A 290 -27.36 -8.56 -2.65
N PRO A 291 -26.15 -7.99 -2.62
CA PRO A 291 -24.91 -8.74 -2.90
C PRO A 291 -24.49 -9.69 -1.76
N PHE A 292 -25.35 -9.93 -0.77
CA PHE A 292 -25.10 -10.76 0.41
C PHE A 292 -26.34 -11.61 0.77
N HIS A 293 -26.12 -12.70 1.50
CA HIS A 293 -27.18 -13.57 2.00
C HIS A 293 -27.80 -13.03 3.30
N VAL A 294 -29.12 -12.96 3.37
CA VAL A 294 -29.83 -12.68 4.62
C VAL A 294 -30.10 -13.99 5.35
N ILE A 295 -29.56 -14.12 6.55
CA ILE A 295 -29.71 -15.31 7.41
C ILE A 295 -30.38 -14.96 8.73
N ASP A 296 -30.93 -15.97 9.40
CA ASP A 296 -31.50 -15.85 10.75
C ASP A 296 -30.89 -16.97 11.61
N VAL A 297 -29.76 -16.66 12.24
CA VAL A 297 -28.95 -17.65 12.97
C VAL A 297 -29.73 -18.20 14.17
N ALA A 298 -30.59 -17.38 14.78
CA ALA A 298 -31.41 -17.79 15.92
C ALA A 298 -32.38 -18.93 15.55
N LYS A 299 -33.00 -18.88 14.36
CA LYS A 299 -33.86 -19.98 13.88
C LYS A 299 -33.09 -21.27 13.62
N ALA A 300 -31.87 -21.17 13.11
CA ALA A 300 -31.02 -22.35 12.89
C ALA A 300 -30.69 -23.04 14.22
N GLU A 301 -30.26 -22.28 15.22
CA GLU A 301 -29.97 -22.78 16.57
C GLU A 301 -31.21 -23.34 17.28
N GLU A 302 -32.35 -22.65 17.17
CA GLU A 302 -33.62 -23.14 17.73
C GLU A 302 -34.05 -24.46 17.08
N GLY A 303 -33.87 -24.59 15.77
CA GLY A 303 -34.09 -25.85 15.07
C GLY A 303 -33.24 -26.98 15.64
N VAL A 304 -31.92 -26.78 15.74
CA VAL A 304 -31.00 -27.80 16.26
C VAL A 304 -31.38 -28.19 17.69
N ARG A 305 -31.69 -27.22 18.55
CA ARG A 305 -32.14 -27.48 19.92
C ARG A 305 -33.42 -28.31 19.95
N LEU A 306 -34.44 -27.93 19.18
CA LEU A 306 -35.70 -28.67 19.14
C LEU A 306 -35.52 -30.11 18.66
N PHE A 307 -34.62 -30.35 17.71
CA PHE A 307 -34.31 -31.71 17.25
C PHE A 307 -33.64 -32.54 18.36
N ARG A 308 -32.73 -31.94 19.13
CA ARG A 308 -32.09 -32.57 20.31
C ARG A 308 -33.09 -32.89 21.42
N ASP A 309 -34.10 -32.04 21.63
CA ASP A 309 -35.18 -32.29 22.60
C ASP A 309 -36.01 -33.55 22.24
N GLY A 310 -35.99 -33.97 20.98
CA GLY A 310 -36.45 -35.28 20.57
C GLY A 310 -36.85 -35.38 19.08
N PRO A 311 -36.83 -36.60 18.52
CA PRO A 311 -37.08 -36.84 17.09
C PRO A 311 -38.49 -36.44 16.64
N GLN A 312 -39.44 -36.33 17.56
CA GLN A 312 -40.80 -35.81 17.28
C GLN A 312 -40.80 -34.39 16.71
N ASN A 313 -39.74 -33.61 16.95
CA ASN A 313 -39.59 -32.25 16.48
C ASN A 313 -38.91 -32.15 15.10
N ALA A 314 -38.64 -33.28 14.42
CA ALA A 314 -37.92 -33.32 13.15
C ALA A 314 -38.51 -32.39 12.07
N MET A 315 -39.84 -32.34 11.94
CA MET A 315 -40.51 -31.45 10.98
C MET A 315 -40.34 -29.97 11.33
N LEU A 316 -40.32 -29.63 12.62
CA LEU A 316 -40.12 -28.25 13.08
C LEU A 316 -38.67 -27.82 12.86
N TYR A 317 -37.71 -28.71 13.14
CA TYR A 317 -36.31 -28.52 12.78
C TYR A 317 -36.14 -28.21 11.30
N GLU A 318 -36.67 -29.07 10.42
CA GLU A 318 -36.53 -28.89 8.97
C GLU A 318 -37.10 -27.53 8.53
N ARG A 319 -38.29 -27.17 9.03
CA ARG A 319 -38.90 -25.88 8.75
C ARG A 319 -38.03 -24.70 9.20
N LEU A 320 -37.50 -24.73 10.43
CA LEU A 320 -36.67 -23.66 10.97
C LEU A 320 -35.29 -23.58 10.29
N TRP A 321 -34.70 -24.73 9.98
CA TRP A 321 -33.43 -24.85 9.28
C TRP A 321 -33.51 -24.27 7.87
N PHE A 322 -34.57 -24.54 7.11
CA PHE A 322 -34.75 -23.90 5.80
C PHE A 322 -35.15 -22.42 5.91
N ALA A 323 -35.94 -22.05 6.92
CA ALA A 323 -36.33 -20.66 7.16
C ALA A 323 -35.16 -19.76 7.61
N SER A 324 -34.07 -20.34 8.13
CA SER A 324 -32.86 -19.60 8.53
C SER A 324 -31.96 -19.19 7.36
N LYS A 325 -32.14 -19.81 6.18
CA LYS A 325 -31.29 -19.69 4.98
C LYS A 325 -29.82 -20.11 5.15
N VAL A 326 -29.42 -20.59 6.33
CA VAL A 326 -28.11 -21.23 6.57
C VAL A 326 -27.81 -22.37 5.59
N PRO A 327 -28.77 -23.21 5.13
CA PRO A 327 -28.50 -24.26 4.15
C PRO A 327 -27.88 -23.78 2.84
N ALA A 328 -28.15 -22.53 2.43
CA ALA A 328 -27.54 -21.96 1.23
C ALA A 328 -26.03 -21.74 1.41
N LEU A 329 -25.61 -21.29 2.61
CA LEU A 329 -24.19 -21.15 2.96
C LEU A 329 -23.52 -22.51 3.09
N THR A 330 -24.20 -23.49 3.68
CA THR A 330 -23.72 -24.88 3.74
C THR A 330 -23.55 -25.48 2.33
N ALA A 331 -24.46 -25.20 1.41
CA ALA A 331 -24.37 -25.65 0.02
C ALA A 331 -23.19 -24.98 -0.71
N TRP A 332 -22.99 -23.67 -0.54
CA TRP A 332 -21.83 -22.96 -1.07
C TRP A 332 -20.51 -23.54 -0.54
N LEU A 333 -20.41 -23.75 0.78
CA LEU A 333 -19.24 -24.36 1.41
C LEU A 333 -18.96 -25.77 0.86
N LYS A 334 -19.99 -26.62 0.81
CA LYS A 334 -19.85 -28.00 0.29
C LYS A 334 -19.51 -28.03 -1.21
N ALA A 335 -19.93 -27.04 -2.00
CA ALA A 335 -19.58 -26.94 -3.42
C ALA A 335 -18.08 -26.71 -3.65
N GLY A 336 -17.39 -26.00 -2.75
CA GLY A 336 -15.93 -25.82 -2.80
C GLY A 336 -15.12 -27.05 -2.36
N LEU A 337 -15.75 -27.97 -1.61
CA LEU A 337 -15.11 -29.10 -0.93
C LEU A 337 -15.33 -30.44 -1.62
N ARG A 338 -16.49 -30.64 -2.26
CA ARG A 338 -16.86 -31.91 -2.88
C ARG A 338 -16.08 -32.13 -4.17
N THR A 339 -15.49 -33.31 -4.30
CA THR A 339 -14.77 -33.76 -5.48
C THR A 339 -15.49 -34.97 -6.07
N GLU A 340 -15.55 -35.01 -7.40
CA GLU A 340 -15.92 -36.21 -8.15
C GLU A 340 -14.61 -36.96 -8.47
N ASP A 341 -14.58 -38.28 -8.26
CA ASP A 341 -13.49 -39.17 -8.72
C ASP A 341 -12.05 -38.79 -8.32
N ALA A 342 -11.80 -38.49 -7.03
CA ALA A 342 -10.46 -38.14 -6.51
C ALA A 342 -9.79 -36.97 -7.25
N ALA A 343 -10.59 -36.07 -7.81
CA ALA A 343 -10.17 -34.81 -8.40
C ALA A 343 -9.61 -33.83 -7.37
N THR A 344 -8.86 -32.84 -7.85
CA THR A 344 -8.45 -31.68 -7.05
C THR A 344 -9.67 -30.90 -6.58
N LYS A 345 -9.71 -30.53 -5.29
CA LYS A 345 -10.83 -29.74 -4.74
C LYS A 345 -11.09 -28.45 -5.53
N PRO A 346 -12.36 -28.11 -5.82
CA PRO A 346 -12.72 -26.88 -6.53
C PRO A 346 -12.15 -25.61 -5.89
N ALA A 347 -12.10 -25.54 -4.56
CA ALA A 347 -11.49 -24.43 -3.82
C ALA A 347 -10.03 -24.17 -4.20
N VAL A 348 -9.23 -25.23 -4.36
CA VAL A 348 -7.82 -25.14 -4.75
C VAL A 348 -7.69 -24.70 -6.21
N LYS A 349 -8.53 -25.25 -7.10
CA LYS A 349 -8.56 -24.84 -8.52
C LYS A 349 -8.94 -23.37 -8.68
N GLN A 350 -9.90 -22.89 -7.89
CA GLN A 350 -10.33 -21.50 -7.91
C GLN A 350 -9.25 -20.56 -7.36
N LEU A 351 -8.52 -20.96 -6.32
CA LEU A 351 -7.35 -20.23 -5.84
C LEU A 351 -6.28 -20.10 -6.93
N LEU A 352 -5.98 -21.20 -7.64
CA LEU A 352 -5.03 -21.20 -8.76
C LEU A 352 -5.50 -20.30 -9.92
N ALA A 353 -6.77 -20.42 -10.30
CA ALA A 353 -7.37 -19.60 -11.37
C ALA A 353 -7.29 -18.10 -11.03
N SER A 354 -7.70 -17.72 -9.82
CA SER A 354 -7.68 -16.32 -9.38
C SER A 354 -6.25 -15.76 -9.25
N LEU A 355 -5.28 -16.58 -8.83
CA LEU A 355 -3.87 -16.19 -8.83
C LEU A 355 -3.33 -15.88 -10.24
N LEU A 356 -3.61 -16.75 -11.21
CA LEU A 356 -3.19 -16.57 -12.60
C LEU A 356 -3.90 -15.39 -13.27
N GLN A 357 -5.20 -15.22 -13.02
CA GLN A 357 -5.97 -14.07 -13.51
C GLN A 357 -5.43 -12.74 -12.95
N ASN A 358 -5.09 -12.71 -11.66
CA ASN A 358 -4.47 -11.54 -11.03
C ASN A 358 -3.08 -11.25 -11.63
N ALA A 359 -2.25 -12.29 -11.84
CA ALA A 359 -0.96 -12.14 -12.52
C ALA A 359 -1.13 -11.59 -13.95
N GLN A 360 -2.09 -12.10 -14.71
CA GLN A 360 -2.40 -11.61 -16.06
C GLN A 360 -2.87 -10.15 -16.04
N SER A 361 -3.67 -9.74 -15.04
CA SER A 361 -4.08 -8.35 -14.88
C SER A 361 -2.91 -7.42 -14.53
N ALA A 362 -1.98 -7.89 -13.70
CA ALA A 362 -0.75 -7.16 -13.37
C ALA A 362 0.15 -7.00 -14.60
N ILE A 363 0.32 -8.07 -15.38
CA ILE A 363 1.06 -8.05 -16.66
C ILE A 363 0.45 -7.01 -17.61
N ARG A 364 -0.88 -7.00 -17.83
CA ARG A 364 -1.54 -6.00 -18.69
C ARG A 364 -1.31 -4.57 -18.20
N THR A 365 -1.26 -4.38 -16.89
CA THR A 365 -0.99 -3.07 -16.28
C THR A 365 0.44 -2.63 -16.56
N GLU A 366 1.43 -3.52 -16.39
CA GLU A 366 2.83 -3.25 -16.73
C GLU A 366 3.04 -3.05 -18.24
N GLU A 367 2.39 -3.84 -19.11
CA GLU A 367 2.39 -3.64 -20.56
C GLU A 367 1.85 -2.24 -20.92
N SER A 368 0.74 -1.82 -20.32
CA SER A 368 0.18 -0.50 -20.55
C SER A 368 1.11 0.63 -20.09
N ALA A 369 1.83 0.42 -18.98
CA ALA A 369 2.81 1.37 -18.48
C ALA A 369 4.03 1.46 -19.40
N ILE A 370 4.51 0.33 -19.92
CA ILE A 370 5.58 0.28 -20.92
C ILE A 370 5.15 0.99 -22.20
N VAL A 371 3.96 0.70 -22.72
CA VAL A 371 3.42 1.35 -23.94
C VAL A 371 3.28 2.85 -23.72
N ALA A 372 2.77 3.28 -22.57
CA ALA A 372 2.67 4.70 -22.22
C ALA A 372 4.06 5.36 -22.17
N LYS A 373 5.07 4.70 -21.58
CA LYS A 373 6.46 5.18 -21.58
C LYS A 373 7.05 5.26 -22.99
N THR A 374 6.83 4.25 -23.83
CA THR A 374 7.33 4.27 -25.22
C THR A 374 6.63 5.32 -26.07
N LEU A 375 5.33 5.55 -25.87
CA LEU A 375 4.60 6.62 -26.55
C LEU A 375 5.06 8.00 -26.06
N ALA A 376 5.31 8.14 -24.75
CA ALA A 376 5.89 9.35 -24.18
C ALA A 376 7.31 9.62 -24.71
N SER A 377 8.14 8.59 -24.94
CA SER A 377 9.45 8.75 -25.58
C SER A 377 9.36 9.07 -27.09
N THR A 378 8.25 8.70 -27.73
CA THR A 378 7.97 8.97 -29.16
C THR A 378 7.21 10.28 -29.37
N THR A 379 7.13 11.15 -28.34
CA THR A 379 6.64 12.52 -28.54
C THR A 379 7.45 13.19 -29.66
N PRO A 380 6.81 14.03 -30.49
CA PRO A 380 7.43 14.53 -31.70
C PRO A 380 8.76 15.21 -31.37
N LEU A 381 9.81 14.83 -32.10
CA LEU A 381 11.18 15.36 -31.98
C LEU A 381 11.21 16.90 -31.96
N ASP A 382 10.23 17.54 -32.62
CA ASP A 382 10.05 19.00 -32.63
C ASP A 382 9.79 19.60 -31.24
N ASP A 383 9.04 18.90 -30.36
CA ASP A 383 8.75 19.39 -29.01
C ASP A 383 9.96 19.22 -28.07
N ALA A 384 10.70 18.11 -28.18
CA ALA A 384 11.92 17.88 -27.42
C ALA A 384 13.05 18.83 -27.85
N ALA A 385 13.24 19.02 -29.17
CA ALA A 385 14.15 20.02 -29.71
C ALA A 385 13.72 21.44 -29.29
N GLY A 386 12.42 21.72 -29.28
CA GLY A 386 11.84 22.97 -28.77
C GLY A 386 12.11 23.21 -27.28
N LEU A 387 12.12 22.16 -26.45
CA LEU A 387 12.48 22.25 -25.03
C LEU A 387 13.97 22.52 -24.82
N HIS A 388 14.85 21.85 -25.56
CA HIS A 388 16.29 22.13 -25.51
C HIS A 388 16.61 23.55 -25.98
N ALA A 389 15.96 24.01 -27.06
CA ALA A 389 16.04 25.40 -27.50
C ALA A 389 15.52 26.37 -26.44
N GLY A 390 14.40 26.03 -25.79
CA GLY A 390 13.84 26.79 -24.67
C GLY A 390 14.79 26.91 -23.49
N LEU A 391 15.47 25.82 -23.11
CA LEU A 391 16.49 25.82 -22.05
C LEU A 391 17.68 26.71 -22.42
N ALA A 392 18.15 26.66 -23.66
CA ALA A 392 19.24 27.52 -24.13
C ALA A 392 18.85 29.01 -24.15
N VAL A 393 17.60 29.33 -24.50
CA VAL A 393 17.06 30.70 -24.43
C VAL A 393 17.00 31.17 -22.97
N TRP A 394 16.44 30.36 -22.09
CA TRP A 394 16.38 30.64 -20.65
C TRP A 394 17.78 30.85 -20.06
N ALA A 395 18.75 29.98 -20.35
CA ALA A 395 20.11 30.09 -19.81
C ALA A 395 20.78 31.40 -20.25
N ARG A 396 20.57 31.81 -21.52
CA ARG A 396 21.06 33.09 -22.04
C ARG A 396 20.41 34.27 -21.32
N GLN A 397 19.09 34.22 -21.11
CA GLN A 397 18.34 35.26 -20.39
C GLN A 397 18.75 35.33 -18.91
N ALA A 398 18.91 34.20 -18.24
CA ALA A 398 19.36 34.13 -16.84
C ALA A 398 20.78 34.68 -16.66
N HIS A 399 21.71 34.37 -17.56
CA HIS A 399 23.04 34.97 -17.54
C HIS A 399 23.02 36.47 -17.85
N GLY A 400 22.12 36.92 -18.74
CA GLY A 400 21.88 38.34 -19.00
C GLY A 400 21.34 39.06 -17.76
N GLU A 401 20.27 38.54 -17.16
CA GLU A 401 19.65 39.08 -15.94
C GLU A 401 20.66 39.16 -14.80
N LEU A 402 21.44 38.08 -14.55
CA LEU A 402 22.45 38.07 -13.50
C LEU A 402 23.45 39.22 -13.68
N ARG A 403 23.93 39.44 -14.91
CA ARG A 403 24.89 40.49 -15.21
C ARG A 403 24.25 41.87 -15.03
N ASP A 404 23.13 42.10 -15.69
CA ASP A 404 22.50 43.42 -15.78
C ASP A 404 21.95 43.87 -14.42
N GLU A 405 21.25 42.99 -13.70
CA GLU A 405 20.65 43.30 -12.39
C GLU A 405 21.71 43.49 -11.30
N LEU A 406 22.79 42.70 -11.30
CA LEU A 406 23.89 42.89 -10.34
C LEU A 406 24.73 44.12 -10.67
N ASP A 407 24.96 44.42 -11.94
CA ASP A 407 25.65 45.66 -12.35
C ASP A 407 24.82 46.89 -11.94
N LEU A 408 23.50 46.86 -12.11
CA LEU A 408 22.60 47.91 -11.60
C LEU A 408 22.61 48.00 -10.07
N ALA A 409 22.63 46.86 -9.37
CA ALA A 409 22.66 46.83 -7.91
C ALA A 409 23.95 47.43 -7.34
N PHE A 410 25.11 47.05 -7.89
CA PHE A 410 26.42 47.50 -7.41
C PHE A 410 26.80 48.90 -7.90
N THR A 411 26.31 49.36 -9.06
CA THR A 411 26.43 50.78 -9.44
C THR A 411 25.39 51.67 -8.74
N GLY A 412 24.37 51.06 -8.14
CA GLY A 412 23.23 51.72 -7.52
C GLY A 412 23.57 52.59 -6.30
N ARG A 413 22.61 53.43 -5.93
CA ARG A 413 22.73 54.32 -4.76
C ARG A 413 22.86 53.55 -3.44
N ARG A 414 22.18 52.41 -3.30
CA ARG A 414 22.20 51.57 -2.09
C ARG A 414 23.60 51.00 -1.83
N TRP A 415 24.26 50.44 -2.85
CA TRP A 415 25.64 49.95 -2.72
C TRP A 415 26.66 51.07 -2.42
N ARG A 416 26.50 52.24 -3.06
CA ARG A 416 27.32 53.43 -2.74
C ARG A 416 27.14 53.95 -1.32
N LYS A 417 26.04 53.63 -0.63
CA LYS A 417 25.88 53.94 0.80
C LYS A 417 26.77 53.09 1.70
N LEU A 418 27.35 52.00 1.21
CA LEU A 418 28.33 51.20 1.93
C LEU A 418 29.75 51.74 1.75
N GLY A 419 29.93 53.07 1.64
CA GLY A 419 31.26 53.69 1.57
C GLY A 419 32.00 53.57 2.92
N TRP A 420 33.33 53.49 2.89
CA TRP A 420 34.15 53.25 4.09
C TRP A 420 33.89 54.25 5.22
N TRP A 421 33.64 55.52 4.89
CA TRP A 421 33.39 56.57 5.87
C TRP A 421 32.03 56.46 6.56
N LYS A 422 31.05 55.79 5.92
CA LYS A 422 29.71 55.59 6.48
C LYS A 422 29.65 54.46 7.51
N LEU A 423 30.64 53.57 7.50
CA LEU A 423 30.76 52.50 8.50
C LEU A 423 30.68 53.09 9.91
N PHE A 424 31.41 54.17 10.21
CA PHE A 424 31.42 54.79 11.54
C PHE A 424 30.05 55.18 12.08
N TRP A 425 29.08 55.45 11.21
CA TRP A 425 27.73 55.86 11.60
C TRP A 425 26.72 54.72 11.52
N ARG A 426 26.87 53.83 10.53
CA ARG A 426 25.87 52.82 10.18
C ARG A 426 26.49 51.52 9.69
N VAL A 427 27.14 50.77 10.58
CA VAL A 427 27.58 49.39 10.24
C VAL A 427 26.41 48.43 10.14
N ASP A 428 25.36 48.64 10.92
CA ASP A 428 24.23 47.71 10.92
C ASP A 428 23.42 47.76 9.62
N ASP A 429 23.53 48.84 8.84
CA ASP A 429 22.95 48.96 7.49
C ASP A 429 23.59 47.99 6.49
N VAL A 430 24.79 47.45 6.78
CA VAL A 430 25.53 46.55 5.88
C VAL A 430 24.71 45.30 5.59
N GLY A 431 24.27 44.58 6.62
CA GLY A 431 23.51 43.34 6.45
C GLY A 431 22.15 43.57 5.79
N MET A 432 21.47 44.66 6.16
CA MET A 432 20.17 45.01 5.57
C MET A 432 20.30 45.34 4.08
N LEU A 433 21.26 46.17 3.68
CA LEU A 433 21.41 46.59 2.28
C LEU A 433 21.89 45.46 1.38
N THR A 434 22.78 44.59 1.84
CA THR A 434 23.23 43.43 1.06
C THR A 434 22.16 42.36 0.93
N SER A 435 21.42 42.08 2.01
CA SER A 435 20.27 41.16 1.96
C SER A 435 19.15 41.67 1.04
N ASP A 436 18.87 42.98 1.08
CA ASP A 436 17.89 43.64 0.21
C ASP A 436 18.29 43.54 -1.27
N ILE A 437 19.58 43.77 -1.60
CA ILE A 437 20.12 43.58 -2.96
C ILE A 437 19.90 42.14 -3.43
N LEU A 438 20.27 41.14 -2.62
CA LEU A 438 20.09 39.73 -2.98
C LEU A 438 18.62 39.36 -3.15
N SER A 439 17.74 39.85 -2.29
CA SER A 439 16.31 39.53 -2.35
C SER A 439 15.59 40.09 -3.59
N GLN A 440 16.00 41.28 -4.04
CA GLN A 440 15.32 41.99 -5.13
C GLN A 440 15.95 41.75 -6.50
N ARG A 441 17.26 41.50 -6.57
CA ARG A 441 18.04 41.57 -7.82
C ARG A 441 18.71 40.26 -8.21
N PHE A 442 18.75 39.27 -7.32
CA PHE A 442 19.38 37.98 -7.61
C PHE A 442 18.39 37.06 -8.34
N LEU A 443 18.38 37.11 -9.67
CA LEU A 443 17.66 36.16 -10.57
C LEU A 443 16.14 35.96 -10.32
N PRO A 444 15.34 36.99 -9.98
CA PRO A 444 13.90 36.81 -9.75
C PRO A 444 13.10 36.43 -11.01
N THR A 445 13.54 36.86 -12.19
CA THR A 445 12.85 36.60 -13.47
C THR A 445 13.18 35.20 -13.97
N ALA A 446 14.47 34.84 -13.97
CA ALA A 446 14.95 33.52 -14.34
C ALA A 446 14.30 32.41 -13.49
N GLU A 447 14.07 32.64 -12.20
CA GLU A 447 13.34 31.69 -11.34
C GLU A 447 11.90 31.48 -11.82
N ARG A 448 11.19 32.54 -12.24
CA ARG A 448 9.80 32.42 -12.73
C ARG A 448 9.74 31.70 -14.07
N GLU A 449 10.65 32.04 -14.98
CA GLU A 449 10.76 31.39 -16.28
C GLU A 449 11.14 29.91 -16.14
N LEU A 450 12.00 29.57 -15.17
CA LEU A 450 12.36 28.20 -14.86
C LEU A 450 11.13 27.38 -14.42
N VAL A 451 10.27 27.94 -13.56
CA VAL A 451 9.01 27.29 -13.15
C VAL A 451 8.11 27.02 -14.36
N TYR A 452 8.02 27.98 -15.29
CA TYR A 452 7.27 27.80 -16.52
C TYR A 452 7.86 26.68 -17.41
N LEU A 453 9.18 26.65 -17.57
CA LEU A 453 9.90 25.62 -18.33
C LEU A 453 9.71 24.22 -17.73
N ALA A 454 9.85 24.10 -16.41
CA ALA A 454 9.59 22.86 -15.68
C ALA A 454 8.13 22.41 -15.84
N GLY A 455 7.17 23.35 -15.86
CA GLY A 455 5.77 23.08 -16.15
C GLY A 455 5.55 22.50 -17.56
N ARG A 456 6.23 23.03 -18.58
CA ARG A 456 6.18 22.48 -19.94
C ARG A 456 6.77 21.08 -20.03
N ILE A 457 7.88 20.84 -19.32
CA ILE A 457 8.50 19.51 -19.25
C ILE A 457 7.54 18.52 -18.57
N ALA A 458 6.90 18.91 -17.47
CA ALA A 458 5.92 18.09 -16.77
C ALA A 458 4.67 17.81 -17.63
N ALA A 459 4.18 18.81 -18.38
CA ALA A 459 3.06 18.65 -19.29
C ALA A 459 3.35 17.63 -20.40
N LEU A 460 4.58 17.64 -20.95
CA LEU A 460 4.99 16.69 -21.98
C LEU A 460 5.22 15.28 -21.43
N ARG A 461 5.69 15.16 -20.17
CA ARG A 461 5.92 13.86 -19.53
C ARG A 461 4.66 13.23 -18.91
N GLY A 462 3.60 14.01 -18.71
CA GLY A 462 2.44 13.60 -17.90
C GLY A 462 2.73 13.55 -16.39
N THR A 463 4.00 13.55 -15.97
CA THR A 463 4.45 13.57 -14.57
C THR A 463 5.62 14.53 -14.38
N ALA A 464 5.70 15.21 -13.23
CA ALA A 464 6.82 16.11 -12.92
C ALA A 464 8.11 15.30 -12.69
N PRO A 465 9.19 15.56 -13.43
CA PRO A 465 10.45 14.86 -13.23
C PRO A 465 11.10 15.25 -11.90
N GLN A 466 11.90 14.34 -11.34
CA GLN A 466 12.73 14.65 -10.18
C GLN A 466 14.00 15.37 -10.64
N TYR A 467 14.21 16.57 -10.11
CA TYR A 467 15.42 17.34 -10.35
C TYR A 467 16.41 17.11 -9.20
N PRO A 468 17.72 16.93 -9.48
CA PRO A 468 18.73 16.93 -8.43
C PRO A 468 18.68 18.26 -7.69
N GLN A 469 18.57 18.22 -6.36
CA GLN A 469 18.52 19.41 -5.52
C GLN A 469 19.85 19.56 -4.78
N PRO A 470 20.31 20.79 -4.50
CA PRO A 470 21.48 20.99 -3.67
C PRO A 470 21.19 20.51 -2.24
N VAL A 471 22.07 19.67 -1.70
CA VAL A 471 21.97 19.16 -0.33
C VAL A 471 22.70 20.14 0.58
N SER A 472 22.02 20.68 1.60
CA SER A 472 22.68 21.45 2.66
C SER A 472 23.44 20.49 3.57
N GLU A 473 24.74 20.68 3.76
CA GLU A 473 25.58 19.91 4.69
C GLU A 473 25.44 20.37 6.16
N LEU A 474 24.60 21.37 6.44
CA LEU A 474 24.34 21.84 7.80
C LEU A 474 23.44 20.84 8.55
N PRO A 475 23.91 20.21 9.65
CA PRO A 475 23.04 19.42 10.50
C PRO A 475 21.98 20.33 11.13
N ASP A 476 20.73 19.88 11.06
CA ASP A 476 19.53 20.57 11.53
C ASP A 476 19.74 21.32 12.85
N SER A 477 19.43 22.62 12.86
CA SER A 477 19.03 23.29 14.10
C SER A 477 17.76 22.62 14.62
N PRO A 478 17.70 22.21 15.90
CA PRO A 478 16.51 21.58 16.44
C PRO A 478 15.44 22.65 16.67
N ALA A 479 14.19 22.26 16.44
CA ALA A 479 12.95 22.99 16.75
C ALA A 479 12.48 24.04 15.71
N VAL A 480 12.04 23.57 14.54
CA VAL A 480 10.61 23.61 14.19
C VAL A 480 10.31 22.33 13.41
N ALA A 481 9.37 21.53 13.92
CA ALA A 481 8.78 20.43 13.17
C ALA A 481 8.17 20.97 11.86
N ARG A 482 8.93 20.92 10.76
CA ARG A 482 8.33 20.86 9.43
C ARG A 482 7.91 19.41 9.21
N PRO A 483 6.66 19.15 8.81
CA PRO A 483 6.22 17.79 8.57
C PRO A 483 7.14 17.15 7.54
N ALA A 484 7.54 15.92 7.82
CA ALA A 484 8.15 15.04 6.85
C ALA A 484 7.34 15.08 5.53
N ALA A 485 8.06 15.18 4.40
CA ALA A 485 7.50 15.12 3.04
C ALA A 485 6.61 16.31 2.60
N ALA A 486 7.00 17.56 2.88
CA ALA A 486 6.63 18.62 1.96
C ALA A 486 7.36 18.36 0.62
N ALA A 487 6.62 17.84 -0.36
CA ALA A 487 7.07 17.52 -1.71
C ALA A 487 8.21 18.44 -2.15
N LEU A 488 9.38 17.85 -2.44
CA LEU A 488 10.48 18.56 -3.09
C LEU A 488 9.90 19.44 -4.19
N PRO A 489 10.37 20.69 -4.36
CA PRO A 489 9.85 21.55 -5.41
C PRO A 489 9.90 20.79 -6.74
N LYS A 490 8.79 20.77 -7.48
CA LYS A 490 8.63 20.07 -8.76
C LYS A 490 9.48 20.69 -9.89
N TRP A 491 10.46 21.51 -9.53
CA TRP A 491 11.35 22.27 -10.40
C TRP A 491 12.71 22.46 -9.71
N PRO A 492 13.79 22.76 -10.45
CA PRO A 492 15.12 22.92 -9.87
C PRO A 492 15.19 24.09 -8.88
N GLY A 493 15.68 23.85 -7.67
CA GLY A 493 15.74 24.82 -6.58
C GLY A 493 17.08 25.54 -6.42
N HIS A 494 18.04 25.36 -7.32
CA HIS A 494 19.42 25.85 -7.15
C HIS A 494 19.52 27.36 -6.93
N ILE A 495 18.77 28.18 -7.68
CA ILE A 495 18.82 29.65 -7.53
C ILE A 495 18.30 30.10 -6.16
N ALA A 496 17.18 29.54 -5.72
CA ALA A 496 16.58 29.85 -4.42
C ALA A 496 17.49 29.39 -3.28
N PHE A 497 18.16 28.24 -3.45
CA PHE A 497 19.16 27.75 -2.51
C PHE A 497 20.36 28.70 -2.43
N THR A 498 20.96 29.07 -3.57
CA THR A 498 22.11 29.98 -3.60
C THR A 498 21.76 31.35 -3.02
N ARG A 499 20.55 31.88 -3.27
CA ARG A 499 20.10 33.14 -2.67
C ARG A 499 20.09 33.06 -1.14
N ARG A 500 19.59 31.95 -0.57
CA ARG A 500 19.60 31.71 0.88
C ARG A 500 21.02 31.53 1.42
N TYR A 501 21.84 30.73 0.76
CA TYR A 501 23.25 30.56 1.10
C TYR A 501 23.99 31.91 1.17
N LEU A 502 23.81 32.77 0.17
CA LEU A 502 24.42 34.10 0.16
C LEU A 502 23.90 34.97 1.33
N GLN A 503 22.60 34.90 1.64
CA GLN A 503 21.97 35.65 2.73
C GLN A 503 22.40 35.18 4.13
N ASP A 504 22.58 33.87 4.31
CA ASP A 504 22.83 33.28 5.63
C ASP A 504 24.33 33.19 5.94
N GLU A 505 25.20 33.02 4.94
CA GLU A 505 26.64 32.89 5.15
C GLU A 505 27.43 34.15 4.80
N THR A 506 27.28 34.65 3.57
CA THR A 506 28.16 35.73 3.07
C THR A 506 27.81 37.10 3.64
N VAL A 507 26.52 37.37 3.86
CA VAL A 507 26.03 38.66 4.39
C VAL A 507 26.47 38.87 5.84
N PRO A 508 26.26 37.94 6.78
CA PRO A 508 26.76 38.09 8.15
C PRO A 508 28.28 38.14 8.22
N ALA A 509 28.99 37.37 7.39
CA ALA A 509 30.45 37.42 7.32
C ALA A 509 30.96 38.83 6.92
N LEU A 510 30.30 39.46 5.95
CA LEU A 510 30.64 40.82 5.52
C LEU A 510 30.32 41.88 6.59
N GLN A 511 29.21 41.71 7.32
CA GLN A 511 28.86 42.55 8.47
C GLN A 511 29.87 42.40 9.62
N ALA A 512 30.27 41.17 9.96
CA ALA A 512 31.27 40.92 10.99
C ALA A 512 32.64 41.52 10.62
N LEU A 513 33.03 41.43 9.34
CA LEU A 513 34.23 42.09 8.83
C LEU A 513 34.13 43.61 8.99
N ALA A 514 32.99 44.21 8.63
CA ALA A 514 32.73 45.64 8.79
C ALA A 514 32.89 46.09 10.25
N GLN A 515 32.24 45.37 11.19
CA GLN A 515 32.33 45.63 12.62
C GLN A 515 33.76 45.49 13.14
N ARG A 516 34.46 44.42 12.74
CA ARG A 516 35.86 44.19 13.11
C ARG A 516 36.78 45.30 12.63
N LEU A 517 36.61 45.77 11.39
CA LEU A 517 37.43 46.86 10.85
C LEU A 517 37.21 48.17 11.61
N LEU A 518 35.98 48.46 12.04
CA LEU A 518 35.70 49.62 12.88
C LEU A 518 36.35 49.52 14.26
N VAL A 519 36.20 48.39 14.95
CA VAL A 519 36.79 48.23 16.28
C VAL A 519 38.32 48.34 16.21
N GLN A 520 38.92 47.79 15.14
CA GLN A 520 40.35 47.93 14.89
C GLN A 520 40.78 49.38 14.60
N SER A 521 40.01 50.15 13.81
CA SER A 521 40.36 51.53 13.50
C SER A 521 40.17 52.45 14.72
N LEU A 522 39.10 52.25 15.49
CA LEU A 522 38.86 52.94 16.76
C LEU A 522 39.94 52.61 17.79
N GLY A 523 40.30 51.34 17.95
CA GLY A 523 41.35 50.91 18.89
C GLY A 523 42.74 51.42 18.53
N THR A 524 43.10 51.43 17.24
CA THR A 524 44.39 52.00 16.81
C THR A 524 44.42 53.52 16.94
N SER A 525 43.31 54.20 16.65
CA SER A 525 43.17 55.64 16.88
C SER A 525 43.21 56.00 18.37
N SER A 526 42.56 55.21 19.24
CA SER A 526 42.56 55.45 20.68
C SER A 526 43.94 55.23 21.29
N VAL A 527 44.66 54.19 20.87
CA VAL A 527 46.06 53.95 21.31
C VAL A 527 46.97 55.07 20.84
N ALA A 528 46.82 55.56 19.61
CA ALA A 528 47.59 56.70 19.12
C ALA A 528 47.27 57.98 19.90
N ALA A 529 45.99 58.21 20.23
CA ALA A 529 45.55 59.36 21.01
C ALA A 529 46.03 59.29 22.47
N THR A 530 46.00 58.13 23.11
CA THR A 530 46.52 57.96 24.49
C THR A 530 48.03 58.09 24.51
N LEU A 531 48.75 57.56 23.52
CA LEU A 531 50.19 57.78 23.38
C LEU A 531 50.53 59.26 23.20
N ALA A 532 49.78 59.98 22.36
CA ALA A 532 49.94 61.42 22.20
C ALA A 532 49.66 62.20 23.50
N GLY A 533 48.61 61.83 24.24
CA GLY A 533 48.28 62.42 25.53
C GLY A 533 49.34 62.15 26.60
N LEU A 534 49.88 60.93 26.64
CA LEU A 534 50.99 60.58 27.53
C LEU A 534 52.26 61.35 27.16
N LEU A 535 52.60 61.46 25.87
CA LEU A 535 53.75 62.25 25.39
C LEU A 535 53.62 63.72 25.79
N TYR A 536 52.42 64.29 25.70
CA TYR A 536 52.14 65.67 26.12
C TYR A 536 52.29 65.85 27.64
N ALA A 537 51.81 64.89 28.44
CA ALA A 537 51.89 64.95 29.90
C ALA A 537 53.28 64.63 30.46
N SER A 538 54.08 63.78 29.78
CA SER A 538 55.35 63.27 30.29
C SER A 538 56.58 64.11 29.91
N SER A 539 56.48 64.97 28.90
CA SER A 539 57.64 65.69 28.36
C SER A 539 57.61 67.16 28.75
N PHE A 540 58.65 67.62 29.46
CA PHE A 540 58.87 69.04 29.75
C PHE A 540 59.27 69.88 28.52
N ALA A 541 59.58 69.24 27.37
CA ALA A 541 60.08 69.89 26.16
C ALA A 541 59.27 69.60 24.88
N ALA A 542 58.34 68.64 24.88
CA ALA A 542 57.53 68.34 23.69
C ALA A 542 56.35 69.31 23.58
N GLY A 543 56.26 70.02 22.47
CA GLY A 543 55.15 70.94 22.20
C GLY A 543 53.86 70.22 21.78
N VAL A 544 52.73 70.93 21.84
CA VAL A 544 51.41 70.46 21.34
C VAL A 544 51.48 69.93 19.90
N TYR A 545 52.40 70.47 19.09
CA TYR A 545 52.62 70.05 17.70
C TYR A 545 53.17 68.63 17.57
N GLU A 546 54.09 68.20 18.42
CA GLU A 546 54.72 66.87 18.34
C GLU A 546 53.75 65.77 18.79
N ALA A 547 53.06 65.99 19.91
CA ALA A 547 52.00 65.10 20.37
C ALA A 547 50.85 65.03 19.36
N GLY A 548 50.45 66.18 18.78
CA GLY A 548 49.42 66.25 17.74
C GLY A 548 49.79 65.47 16.47
N ALA A 549 51.07 65.48 16.06
CA ALA A 549 51.55 64.73 14.90
C ALA A 549 51.43 63.21 15.10
N VAL A 550 51.74 62.69 16.29
CA VAL A 550 51.61 61.26 16.61
C VAL A 550 50.15 60.81 16.57
N ALA A 551 49.24 61.60 17.16
CA ALA A 551 47.80 61.33 17.09
C ALA A 551 47.29 61.36 15.64
N ALA A 552 47.64 62.39 14.88
CA ALA A 552 47.22 62.54 13.49
C ALA A 552 47.72 61.39 12.60
N LEU A 553 48.98 60.97 12.76
CA LEU A 553 49.55 59.85 12.01
C LEU A 553 48.80 58.55 12.31
N GLY A 554 48.54 58.26 13.59
CA GLY A 554 47.79 57.07 13.99
C GLY A 554 46.37 57.03 13.41
N VAL A 555 45.67 58.18 13.44
CA VAL A 555 44.32 58.30 12.86
C VAL A 555 44.36 58.10 11.34
N VAL A 556 45.23 58.80 10.62
CA VAL A 556 45.34 58.68 9.16
C VAL A 556 45.73 57.26 8.74
N TYR A 557 46.67 56.63 9.46
CA TYR A 557 47.06 55.24 9.21
C TYR A 557 45.89 54.27 9.41
N SER A 558 45.15 54.41 10.51
CA SER A 558 44.00 53.55 10.80
C SER A 558 42.89 53.66 9.75
N LEU A 559 42.58 54.89 9.31
CA LEU A 559 41.58 55.18 8.28
C LEU A 559 42.00 54.66 6.92
N GLY A 560 43.26 54.89 6.52
CA GLY A 560 43.80 54.39 5.25
C GLY A 560 43.80 52.85 5.19
N ARG A 561 44.13 52.18 6.30
CA ARG A 561 44.05 50.72 6.41
C ARG A 561 42.60 50.22 6.33
N MET A 562 41.68 50.90 7.00
CA MET A 562 40.26 50.56 6.99
C MET A 562 39.67 50.70 5.59
N GLN A 563 39.94 51.82 4.91
CA GLN A 563 39.50 52.07 3.55
C GLN A 563 39.95 50.95 2.61
N LYS A 564 41.25 50.65 2.57
CA LYS A 564 41.80 49.62 1.67
C LYS A 564 41.16 48.25 1.91
N LYS A 565 41.06 47.83 3.18
CA LYS A 565 40.48 46.53 3.53
C LYS A 565 38.98 46.45 3.22
N TRP A 566 38.23 47.51 3.50
CA TRP A 566 36.80 47.55 3.24
C TRP A 566 36.48 47.59 1.74
N GLU A 567 37.19 48.40 0.97
CA GLU A 567 37.02 48.45 -0.50
C GLU A 567 37.38 47.11 -1.15
N SER A 568 38.43 46.42 -0.66
CA SER A 568 38.77 45.07 -1.10
C SER A 568 37.68 44.06 -0.74
N ALA A 569 37.14 44.10 0.49
CA ALA A 569 36.08 43.18 0.93
C ALA A 569 34.80 43.36 0.11
N ARG A 570 34.42 44.60 -0.19
CA ARG A 570 33.28 44.91 -1.07
C ARG A 570 33.47 44.34 -2.48
N ARG A 571 34.62 44.59 -3.11
CA ARG A 571 34.92 44.04 -4.45
C ARG A 571 34.97 42.51 -4.46
N PHE A 572 35.50 41.91 -3.40
CA PHE A 572 35.54 40.46 -3.25
C PHE A 572 34.12 39.90 -3.19
N TRP A 573 33.24 40.46 -2.34
CA TRP A 573 31.86 40.01 -2.23
C TRP A 573 31.05 40.25 -3.51
N GLU A 574 31.28 41.37 -4.20
CA GLU A 574 30.71 41.64 -5.53
C GLU A 574 31.11 40.57 -6.57
N GLY A 575 32.33 40.04 -6.47
CA GLY A 575 32.79 38.93 -7.31
C GLY A 575 32.18 37.59 -6.89
N ASP A 576 32.13 37.33 -5.58
CA ASP A 576 31.59 36.10 -5.00
C ASP A 576 30.11 35.89 -5.35
N VAL A 577 29.28 36.94 -5.20
CA VAL A 577 27.86 36.90 -5.57
C VAL A 577 27.68 36.63 -7.07
N ARG A 578 28.53 37.20 -7.94
CA ARG A 578 28.47 36.95 -9.39
C ARG A 578 28.86 35.51 -9.73
N GLU A 579 29.91 34.99 -9.10
CA GLU A 579 30.38 33.63 -9.34
C GLU A 579 29.40 32.58 -8.82
N GLU A 580 28.86 32.76 -7.63
CA GLU A 580 27.83 31.88 -7.07
C GLU A 580 26.54 31.93 -7.90
N GLY A 581 26.13 33.10 -8.39
CA GLY A 581 25.03 33.21 -9.35
C GLY A 581 25.29 32.45 -10.65
N ARG A 582 26.51 32.53 -11.19
CA ARG A 582 26.90 31.81 -12.41
C ARG A 582 26.91 30.29 -12.21
N LYS A 583 27.38 29.81 -11.05
CA LYS A 583 27.33 28.40 -10.66
C LYS A 583 25.89 27.92 -10.53
N ALA A 584 25.01 28.72 -9.90
CA ALA A 584 23.61 28.38 -9.73
C ALA A 584 22.90 28.18 -11.08
N VAL A 585 23.09 29.11 -12.04
CA VAL A 585 22.49 28.99 -13.38
C VAL A 585 22.98 27.75 -14.12
N ARG A 586 24.28 27.44 -14.04
CA ARG A 586 24.85 26.21 -14.65
C ARG A 586 24.31 24.93 -14.01
N ALA A 587 24.19 24.91 -12.68
CA ALA A 587 23.62 23.77 -11.97
C ALA A 587 22.16 23.54 -12.37
N VAL A 588 21.37 24.62 -12.55
CA VAL A 588 20.02 24.50 -13.11
C VAL A 588 20.05 23.93 -14.52
N GLU A 589 20.88 24.45 -15.42
CA GLU A 589 21.00 23.96 -16.79
C GLU A 589 21.30 22.46 -16.82
N GLU A 590 22.26 22.00 -16.01
CA GLU A 590 22.61 20.59 -15.87
C GLU A 590 21.46 19.77 -15.26
N SER A 591 20.79 20.26 -14.23
CA SER A 591 19.65 19.56 -13.62
C SER A 591 18.49 19.36 -14.61
N VAL A 592 18.22 20.36 -15.45
CA VAL A 592 17.15 20.31 -16.45
C VAL A 592 17.58 19.47 -17.64
N SER A 593 18.84 19.54 -18.07
CA SER A 593 19.35 18.69 -19.15
C SER A 593 19.34 17.22 -18.74
N GLN A 594 19.77 16.89 -17.52
CA GLN A 594 19.68 15.54 -16.97
C GLN A 594 18.23 15.07 -16.89
N ALA A 595 17.32 15.93 -16.42
CA ALA A 595 15.90 15.60 -16.41
C ALA A 595 15.42 15.28 -17.82
N LEU A 596 15.75 16.09 -18.84
CA LEU A 596 15.39 15.86 -20.25
C LEU A 596 15.96 14.55 -20.81
N MET A 597 17.23 14.24 -20.53
CA MET A 597 17.94 13.04 -20.97
C MET A 597 17.45 11.76 -20.27
N ALA A 598 17.01 11.88 -19.02
CA ALA A 598 16.39 10.80 -18.26
C ALA A 598 14.95 10.50 -18.72
N GLN A 599 14.69 10.55 -20.04
CA GLN A 599 13.66 9.70 -20.60
C GLN A 599 14.04 8.27 -20.20
N GLU A 600 13.34 7.71 -19.22
CA GLU A 600 13.44 6.28 -18.90
C GLU A 600 13.03 5.52 -20.16
N SER A 601 14.00 5.22 -21.01
CA SER A 601 13.82 4.24 -22.05
C SER A 601 13.48 2.93 -21.35
N VAL A 602 12.36 2.34 -21.75
CA VAL A 602 12.01 1.00 -21.29
C VAL A 602 13.18 0.11 -21.67
N SER A 603 13.81 -0.53 -20.68
CA SER A 603 14.97 -1.36 -20.99
C SER A 603 14.48 -2.59 -21.77
N PRO A 604 15.22 -3.05 -22.80
CA PRO A 604 14.82 -4.23 -23.56
C PRO A 604 14.71 -5.47 -22.65
N ALA A 605 15.54 -5.54 -21.61
CA ALA A 605 15.48 -6.59 -20.60
C ALA A 605 14.14 -6.63 -19.83
N GLN A 606 13.56 -5.48 -19.49
CA GLN A 606 12.24 -5.44 -18.83
C GLN A 606 11.13 -5.98 -19.73
N VAL A 607 11.21 -5.71 -21.03
CA VAL A 607 10.24 -6.23 -22.01
C VAL A 607 10.39 -7.74 -22.16
N GLU A 608 11.62 -8.24 -22.24
CA GLU A 608 11.91 -9.68 -22.32
C GLU A 608 11.47 -10.43 -21.05
N GLU A 609 11.74 -9.90 -19.86
CA GLU A 609 11.30 -10.47 -18.59
C GLU A 609 9.78 -10.58 -18.51
N LEU A 610 9.06 -9.53 -18.94
CA LEU A 610 7.60 -9.52 -18.95
C LEU A 610 7.04 -10.53 -19.98
N GLN A 611 7.64 -10.63 -21.17
CA GLN A 611 7.27 -11.64 -22.17
C GLN A 611 7.45 -13.06 -21.63
N GLN A 612 8.58 -13.36 -20.97
CA GLN A 612 8.80 -14.67 -20.34
C GLN A 612 7.78 -14.96 -19.23
N ALA A 613 7.46 -13.96 -18.39
CA ALA A 613 6.44 -14.11 -17.36
C ALA A 613 5.06 -14.42 -17.97
N LYS A 614 4.72 -13.80 -19.10
CA LYS A 614 3.47 -14.03 -19.83
C LYS A 614 3.38 -15.46 -20.39
N GLU A 615 4.47 -15.97 -20.96
CA GLU A 615 4.55 -17.36 -21.43
C GLU A 615 4.41 -18.38 -20.29
N LEU A 616 4.97 -18.07 -19.11
CA LEU A 616 4.80 -18.93 -17.94
C LEU A 616 3.37 -18.91 -17.41
N VAL A 617 2.71 -17.74 -17.37
CA VAL A 617 1.30 -17.63 -16.95
C VAL A 617 0.40 -18.38 -17.92
N SER A 618 0.57 -18.24 -19.24
CA SER A 618 -0.24 -18.98 -20.21
C SER A 618 -0.04 -20.49 -20.11
N ARG A 619 1.21 -20.94 -19.91
CA ARG A 619 1.50 -22.36 -19.65
C ARG A 619 0.81 -22.86 -18.38
N ALA A 620 0.80 -22.07 -17.31
CA ALA A 620 0.13 -22.44 -16.07
C ALA A 620 -1.40 -22.49 -16.23
N GLU A 621 -2.00 -21.58 -17.02
CA GLU A 621 -3.43 -21.60 -17.35
C GLU A 621 -3.81 -22.85 -18.16
N ASP A 622 -2.99 -23.23 -19.14
CA ASP A 622 -3.17 -24.45 -19.92
C ASP A 622 -3.11 -25.70 -19.03
N LEU A 623 -2.15 -25.77 -18.11
CA LEU A 623 -2.03 -26.87 -17.15
C LEU A 623 -3.21 -26.90 -16.17
N LEU A 624 -3.70 -25.74 -15.72
CA LEU A 624 -4.88 -25.64 -14.87
C LEU A 624 -6.13 -26.15 -15.58
N SER A 625 -6.29 -25.87 -16.88
CA SER A 625 -7.43 -26.37 -17.67
C SER A 625 -7.46 -27.90 -17.80
N ARG A 626 -6.29 -28.54 -17.71
CA ARG A 626 -6.12 -30.01 -17.76
C ARG A 626 -6.18 -30.66 -16.38
N LEU A 627 -6.21 -29.86 -15.31
CA LEU A 627 -6.22 -30.34 -13.94
C LEU A 627 -7.59 -30.95 -13.61
N LYS A 628 -7.57 -32.25 -13.33
CA LYS A 628 -8.77 -33.00 -12.93
C LYS A 628 -9.21 -32.71 -11.52
#